data_AF-A0A6N9UUU8-F1
#
_entry.id   AF-A0A6N9UUU8-F1
#
_cell.length_a   1.000
_cell.length_b   1.000
_cell.length_c   1.000
_cell.angle_alpha   90.00
_cell.angle_beta   90.00
_cell.angle_gamma   90.00
#
_symmetry.space_group_name_H-M   'P 1'
#
loop_
_entity.id
_entity.type
_entity.pdbx_description
1 polymer ?
#
loop_
_entity_poly.entity_id
_entity_poly.type
_entity_poly.pdbx_seq_one_letter_code
_entity_poly.pdbx_strand_id
1 'polypeptide(L)'
;LRRGLSAVLALLVLVASGTAVVALRARATAQAERDDAVFGRITAEADRVRGTNAALSARLDVAALGMRTTPELRTALTTDAGRVLSTRLPGHDDIGSAVAFAPDGRTLVSGGHDGTVRLWDTAGSGGQLGEPLRITGAPVGAVAYAP
;
A
#
# COMPACT_ATOMS: atom_id res chain seq x y z
N LEU A 1 18.60 -59.19 4.66
CA LEU A 1 18.61 -58.06 5.63
C LEU A 1 18.68 -56.68 4.94
N ARG A 2 19.69 -56.39 4.10
CA ARG A 2 19.85 -55.06 3.44
C ARG A 2 18.64 -54.53 2.65
N ARG A 3 17.97 -55.38 1.85
CA ARG A 3 16.80 -54.98 1.03
C ARG A 3 15.55 -54.64 1.85
N GLY A 4 15.36 -55.29 3.01
CA GLY A 4 14.23 -55.01 3.91
C GLY A 4 14.37 -53.65 4.60
N LEU A 5 15.60 -53.28 4.98
CA LEU A 5 15.88 -51.99 5.60
C LEU A 5 15.62 -50.81 4.65
N SER A 6 16.01 -50.94 3.37
CA SER A 6 15.76 -49.92 2.34
C SER A 6 14.27 -49.71 2.08
N ALA A 7 13.47 -50.77 2.06
CA ALA A 7 12.03 -50.67 1.85
C ALA A 7 11.31 -49.97 3.02
N VAL A 8 11.71 -50.27 4.26
CA VAL A 8 11.15 -49.62 5.46
C VAL A 8 11.52 -48.14 5.50
N LEU A 9 12.77 -47.78 5.20
CA LEU A 9 13.20 -46.38 5.12
C LEU A 9 12.44 -45.61 4.03
N ALA A 10 12.24 -46.20 2.86
CA ALA A 10 11.47 -45.59 1.77
C ALA A 10 10.02 -45.32 2.20
N LEU A 11 9.38 -46.25 2.90
CA LEU A 11 8.03 -46.09 3.42
C LEU A 11 7.95 -44.97 4.47
N LEU A 12 8.91 -44.88 5.39
CA LEU A 12 8.96 -43.83 6.41
C LEU A 12 9.13 -42.44 5.80
N VAL A 13 9.99 -42.29 4.78
CA VAL A 13 10.15 -41.02 4.07
C VAL A 13 8.87 -40.62 3.35
N LEU A 14 8.16 -41.56 2.72
CA LEU A 14 6.88 -41.27 2.07
C LEU A 14 5.82 -40.81 3.07
N VAL A 15 5.71 -41.49 4.22
CA VAL A 15 4.77 -41.09 5.29
C VAL A 15 5.13 -39.72 5.84
N ALA A 16 6.41 -39.46 6.15
CA ALA A 16 6.88 -38.17 6.65
C ALA A 16 6.66 -37.03 5.63
N SER A 17 6.85 -37.33 4.34
CA SER A 17 6.59 -36.37 3.26
C SER A 17 5.08 -36.08 3.12
N GLY A 18 4.23 -37.10 3.27
CA GLY A 18 2.77 -36.95 3.26
C GLY A 18 2.25 -36.09 4.40
N THR A 19 2.72 -36.32 5.63
CA THR A 19 2.32 -35.51 6.79
C THR A 19 2.80 -34.06 6.68
N ALA A 20 4.02 -33.84 6.15
CA ALA A 20 4.52 -32.49 5.88
C ALA A 20 3.63 -31.74 4.88
N VAL A 21 3.21 -32.37 3.79
CA VAL A 21 2.30 -31.75 2.80
C VAL A 21 0.94 -31.42 3.44
N VAL A 22 0.36 -32.32 4.23
CA VAL A 22 -0.92 -32.06 4.93
C VAL A 22 -0.77 -30.90 5.93
N ALA A 23 0.32 -30.86 6.70
CA ALA A 23 0.59 -29.78 7.64
C ALA A 23 0.77 -28.43 6.93
N LEU A 24 1.47 -28.40 5.79
CA LEU A 24 1.61 -27.19 4.98
C LEU A 24 0.27 -26.72 4.40
N ARG A 25 -0.57 -27.64 3.93
CA ARG A 25 -1.93 -27.30 3.46
C ARG A 25 -2.79 -26.76 4.58
N ALA A 26 -2.81 -27.42 5.74
CA ALA A 26 -3.55 -26.97 6.92
C ALA A 26 -3.05 -25.60 7.41
N ARG A 27 -1.75 -25.33 7.32
CA ARG A 27 -1.18 -24.02 7.62
C ARG A 27 -1.64 -22.96 6.63
N ALA A 28 -1.64 -23.26 5.33
CA ALA A 28 -2.07 -22.33 4.30
C ALA A 28 -3.57 -21.98 4.44
N THR A 29 -4.43 -22.98 4.72
CA THR A 29 -5.86 -22.73 4.99
C THR A 29 -6.06 -21.89 6.25
N ALA A 30 -5.36 -22.22 7.34
CA ALA A 30 -5.43 -21.45 8.58
C ALA A 30 -4.91 -20.02 8.41
N GLN A 31 -3.93 -19.79 7.53
CA GLN A 31 -3.46 -18.44 7.19
C GLN A 31 -4.53 -17.67 6.41
N ALA A 32 -5.12 -18.28 5.38
CA ALA A 32 -6.19 -17.64 4.60
C ALA A 32 -7.40 -17.26 5.48
N GLU A 33 -7.84 -18.16 6.37
CA GLU A 33 -8.93 -17.88 7.30
C GLU A 33 -8.61 -16.73 8.27
N ARG A 34 -7.36 -16.64 8.73
CA ARG A 34 -6.91 -15.53 9.57
C ARG A 34 -6.91 -14.21 8.80
N ASP A 35 -6.41 -14.21 7.57
CA ASP A 35 -6.36 -13.01 6.73
C ASP A 35 -7.79 -12.52 6.42
N ASP A 36 -8.72 -13.44 6.15
CA ASP A 36 -10.15 -13.14 5.99
C ASP A 36 -10.78 -12.54 7.24
N ALA A 37 -10.52 -13.15 8.41
CA ALA A 37 -11.05 -12.66 9.68
C ALA A 37 -10.49 -11.27 10.05
N VAL A 38 -9.20 -11.04 9.80
CA VAL A 38 -8.56 -9.74 10.05
C VAL A 38 -9.12 -8.67 9.11
N PHE A 39 -9.28 -9.00 7.83
CA PHE A 39 -9.90 -8.11 6.84
C PHE A 39 -11.31 -7.70 7.28
N GLY A 40 -12.17 -8.67 7.60
CA GLY A 40 -13.55 -8.41 8.02
C GLY A 40 -13.64 -7.56 9.30
N ARG A 41 -12.70 -7.74 10.24
CA ARG A 41 -12.63 -6.92 11.45
C ARG A 41 -12.22 -5.48 11.14
N ILE A 42 -11.27 -5.26 10.24
CA ILE A 42 -10.81 -3.91 9.86
C ILE A 42 -11.95 -3.15 9.18
N THR A 43 -12.65 -3.78 8.24
CA THR A 43 -13.78 -3.14 7.54
C THR A 43 -14.94 -2.85 8.49
N ALA A 44 -15.26 -3.78 9.40
CA ALA A 44 -16.30 -3.54 10.41
C ALA A 44 -15.96 -2.38 11.36
N GLU A 45 -14.69 -2.25 11.75
CA GLU A 45 -14.25 -1.12 12.58
C GLU A 45 -14.26 0.20 11.80
N ALA A 46 -13.88 0.18 10.51
CA ALA A 46 -13.98 1.35 9.64
C ALA A 46 -15.44 1.83 9.56
N ASP A 47 -16.38 0.91 9.30
CA ASP A 47 -17.82 1.19 9.29
C ASP A 47 -18.31 1.77 10.61
N ARG A 48 -17.86 1.20 11.74
CA ARG A 48 -18.24 1.63 13.09
C ARG A 48 -17.79 3.06 13.38
N VAL A 49 -16.59 3.45 12.98
CA VAL A 49 -16.01 4.78 13.28
C VAL A 49 -16.27 5.81 12.20
N ARG A 50 -16.85 5.44 11.05
CA ARG A 50 -17.06 6.34 9.90
C ARG A 50 -17.78 7.64 10.26
N GLY A 51 -18.78 7.58 11.14
CA GLY A 51 -19.54 8.75 11.59
C GLY A 51 -18.89 9.58 12.71
N THR A 52 -17.88 9.04 13.40
CA THR A 52 -17.29 9.68 14.60
C THR A 52 -15.84 10.09 14.41
N ASN A 53 -15.09 9.36 13.59
CA ASN A 53 -13.71 9.64 13.25
C ASN A 53 -13.42 9.21 11.79
N ALA A 54 -13.74 10.11 10.86
CA ALA A 54 -13.56 9.88 9.43
C ALA A 54 -12.08 9.62 9.07
N ALA A 55 -11.12 10.23 9.76
CA ALA A 55 -9.69 10.02 9.49
C ALA A 55 -9.22 8.61 9.87
N LEU A 56 -9.73 8.07 10.99
CA LEU A 56 -9.46 6.69 11.37
C LEU A 56 -10.14 5.71 10.41
N SER A 57 -11.42 5.93 10.06
CA SER A 57 -12.12 5.11 9.06
C SER A 57 -11.32 5.03 7.77
N ALA A 58 -10.91 6.18 7.23
CA ALA A 58 -10.15 6.26 6.00
C ALA A 58 -8.82 5.49 6.07
N ARG A 59 -8.11 5.53 7.20
CA ARG A 59 -6.87 4.74 7.39
C ARG A 59 -7.14 3.24 7.45
N LEU A 60 -8.25 2.83 8.07
CA LEU A 60 -8.67 1.43 8.10
C LEU A 60 -9.08 0.94 6.71
N ASP A 61 -9.77 1.77 5.93
CA ASP A 61 -10.13 1.47 4.53
C ASP A 61 -8.87 1.33 3.64
N VAL A 62 -7.84 2.19 3.84
CA VAL A 62 -6.53 2.04 3.18
C VAL A 62 -5.83 0.75 3.60
N ALA A 63 -5.85 0.41 4.89
CA ALA A 63 -5.27 -0.84 5.38
C ALA A 63 -5.97 -2.07 4.80
N ALA A 64 -7.30 -2.06 4.73
CA ALA A 64 -8.10 -3.11 4.11
C ALA A 64 -7.79 -3.25 2.61
N LEU A 65 -7.60 -2.14 1.89
CA LEU A 65 -7.20 -2.16 0.47
C LEU A 65 -5.86 -2.88 0.27
N GLY A 66 -4.89 -2.61 1.16
CA GLY A 66 -3.57 -3.25 1.13
C GLY A 66 -3.62 -4.76 1.37
N MET A 67 -4.66 -5.25 2.06
CA MET A 67 -4.91 -6.69 2.23
C MET A 67 -5.66 -7.30 1.04
N ARG A 68 -6.74 -6.65 0.60
CA ARG A 68 -7.62 -7.12 -0.47
C ARG A 68 -8.22 -5.94 -1.22
N THR A 69 -8.05 -5.93 -2.53
CA THR A 69 -8.68 -4.92 -3.40
C THR A 69 -10.11 -5.33 -3.74
N THR A 70 -11.10 -4.54 -3.31
CA THR A 70 -12.51 -4.70 -3.72
C THR A 70 -13.06 -3.40 -4.35
N PRO A 71 -14.11 -3.47 -5.18
CA PRO A 71 -14.75 -2.29 -5.77
C PRO A 71 -15.26 -1.28 -4.72
N GLU A 72 -15.76 -1.77 -3.60
CA GLU A 72 -16.32 -0.95 -2.52
C GLU A 72 -15.22 -0.13 -1.84
N LEU A 73 -14.09 -0.77 -1.52
CA LEU A 73 -12.91 -0.09 -0.96
C LEU A 73 -12.37 0.96 -1.93
N ARG A 74 -12.30 0.63 -3.22
CA ARG A 74 -11.88 1.60 -4.25
C ARG A 74 -12.79 2.81 -4.27
N THR A 75 -14.09 2.58 -4.21
CA THR A 75 -15.11 3.65 -4.21
C THR A 75 -15.00 4.51 -2.95
N ALA A 76 -14.91 3.89 -1.76
CA ALA A 76 -14.75 4.58 -0.48
C ALA A 76 -13.49 5.46 -0.45
N LEU A 77 -12.39 4.96 -1.03
CA LEU A 77 -11.13 5.71 -1.11
C LEU A 77 -11.23 6.91 -2.05
N THR A 78 -11.95 6.79 -3.15
CA THR A 78 -12.13 7.90 -4.09
C THR A 78 -13.08 8.99 -3.59
N THR A 79 -14.06 8.67 -2.75
CA THR A 79 -15.08 9.63 -2.32
C THR A 79 -14.77 10.28 -0.97
N ASP A 80 -14.46 9.49 0.06
CA ASP A 80 -14.34 10.00 1.43
C ASP A 80 -12.90 10.00 1.93
N ALA A 81 -12.18 8.88 1.79
CA ALA A 81 -10.82 8.79 2.32
C ALA A 81 -9.87 9.77 1.64
N GLY A 82 -9.95 9.91 0.31
CA GLY A 82 -9.12 10.86 -0.45
C GLY A 82 -9.29 12.29 0.05
N ARG A 83 -10.51 12.70 0.42
CA ARG A 83 -10.78 14.02 0.98
C ARG A 83 -10.19 14.15 2.39
N VAL A 84 -10.45 13.18 3.26
CA VAL A 84 -10.10 13.26 4.69
C VAL A 84 -8.60 13.08 4.94
N LEU A 85 -7.92 12.29 4.10
CA LEU A 85 -6.48 12.04 4.20
C LEU A 85 -5.66 13.00 3.33
N SER A 86 -6.30 13.85 2.53
CA SER A 86 -5.57 14.81 1.70
C SER A 86 -4.80 15.81 2.55
N THR A 87 -3.56 16.05 2.16
CA THR A 87 -2.76 17.19 2.60
C THR A 87 -2.56 18.10 1.40
N ARG A 88 -2.83 19.39 1.57
CA ARG A 88 -2.60 20.39 0.53
C ARG A 88 -1.11 20.69 0.48
N LEU A 89 -0.51 20.56 -0.69
CA LEU A 89 0.87 20.98 -0.95
C LEU A 89 0.82 22.43 -1.49
N PRO A 90 1.15 23.45 -0.67
CA PRO A 90 1.00 24.84 -1.06
C PRO A 90 2.07 25.29 -2.06
N GLY A 91 1.76 26.33 -2.83
CA GLY A 91 2.75 27.11 -3.56
C GLY A 91 2.79 26.89 -5.08
N HIS A 92 2.12 25.88 -5.61
CA HIS A 92 1.69 25.87 -7.02
C HIS A 92 0.24 26.35 -7.07
N ASP A 93 0.05 27.63 -7.38
CA ASP A 93 -1.28 28.26 -7.36
C ASP A 93 -1.94 28.32 -8.75
N ASP A 94 -1.26 27.82 -9.79
CA ASP A 94 -1.79 27.73 -11.15
C ASP A 94 -2.54 26.43 -11.45
N ILE A 95 -3.23 26.43 -12.60
CA ILE A 95 -3.94 25.26 -13.10
C ILE A 95 -2.94 24.37 -13.85
N GLY A 96 -2.81 23.13 -13.39
CA GLY A 96 -2.04 22.09 -14.07
C GLY A 96 -0.67 21.91 -13.44
N SER A 97 -0.59 20.99 -12.48
CA SER A 97 0.67 20.59 -11.86
C SER A 97 1.03 19.18 -12.31
N ALA A 98 2.29 18.97 -12.68
CA ALA A 98 2.84 17.63 -12.86
C ALA A 98 3.30 17.10 -11.49
N VAL A 99 3.06 15.82 -11.21
CA VAL A 99 3.49 15.18 -9.96
C VAL A 99 4.10 13.81 -10.25
N ALA A 100 5.15 13.45 -9.52
CA ALA A 100 5.72 12.11 -9.56
C ALA A 100 6.24 11.70 -8.17
N PHE A 101 5.99 10.46 -7.78
CA PHE A 101 6.59 9.87 -6.59
C PHE A 101 7.95 9.25 -6.95
N ALA A 102 8.89 9.34 -6.02
CA ALA A 102 10.10 8.53 -6.06
C ALA A 102 9.74 7.04 -5.96
N PRO A 103 10.57 6.12 -6.51
CA PRO A 103 10.31 4.68 -6.44
C PRO A 103 10.16 4.15 -5.00
N ASP A 104 10.82 4.78 -4.03
CA ASP A 104 10.72 4.44 -2.61
C ASP A 104 9.44 4.99 -1.92
N GLY A 105 8.68 5.84 -2.62
CA GLY A 105 7.48 6.51 -2.12
C GLY A 105 7.71 7.49 -0.98
N ARG A 106 8.98 7.81 -0.63
CA ARG A 106 9.34 8.69 0.49
C ARG A 106 9.50 10.15 0.06
N THR A 107 9.56 10.39 -1.24
CA THR A 107 9.66 11.73 -1.79
C THR A 107 8.70 11.90 -2.95
N LEU A 108 8.07 13.08 -3.02
CA LEU A 108 7.25 13.49 -4.15
C LEU A 108 7.84 14.75 -4.77
N VAL A 109 7.88 14.79 -6.09
CA VAL A 109 8.21 16.00 -6.85
C VAL A 109 6.95 16.55 -7.48
N SER A 110 6.78 17.87 -7.41
CA SER A 110 5.73 18.60 -8.12
C SER A 110 6.33 19.68 -9.00
N GLY A 111 5.77 19.89 -10.18
CA GLY A 111 6.12 20.98 -11.09
C GLY A 111 4.87 21.79 -11.45
N GLY A 112 4.97 23.11 -11.48
CA GLY A 112 3.87 24.03 -11.80
C GLY A 112 4.10 24.86 -13.06
N HIS A 113 3.04 25.52 -13.55
CA HIS A 113 3.19 26.60 -14.54
C HIS A 113 3.84 27.86 -13.97
N ASP A 114 3.97 27.97 -12.65
CA ASP A 114 4.82 28.94 -11.95
C ASP A 114 6.32 28.82 -12.27
N GLY A 115 6.71 27.82 -13.08
CA GLY A 115 8.07 27.59 -13.52
C GLY A 115 8.95 27.02 -12.41
N THR A 116 8.36 26.46 -11.35
CA THR A 116 9.08 25.89 -10.24
C THR A 116 8.87 24.38 -10.11
N VAL A 117 9.90 23.71 -9.60
CA VAL A 117 9.85 22.33 -9.16
C VAL A 117 10.06 22.30 -7.65
N ARG A 118 9.16 21.64 -6.93
CA ARG A 118 9.19 21.49 -5.47
C ARG A 118 9.30 20.02 -5.10
N LEU A 119 10.04 19.76 -4.02
CA LEU A 119 10.26 18.43 -3.48
C LEU A 119 9.57 18.31 -2.13
N TRP A 120 8.97 17.17 -1.83
CA TRP A 120 8.12 16.97 -0.65
C TRP A 120 8.47 15.68 0.07
N ASP A 121 8.52 15.72 1.40
CA ASP A 121 8.66 14.53 2.25
C ASP A 121 7.29 13.90 2.47
N THR A 122 7.09 12.68 1.96
CA THR A 122 5.84 11.93 2.08
C THR A 122 5.89 10.89 3.21
N ALA A 123 7.08 10.60 3.75
CA ALA A 123 7.28 9.61 4.80
C ALA A 123 7.32 10.22 6.21
N GLY A 124 7.63 11.51 6.32
CA GLY A 124 7.72 12.26 7.58
C GLY A 124 6.67 13.35 7.71
N SER A 125 7.10 14.60 7.70
CA SER A 125 6.28 15.75 8.13
C SER A 125 5.26 16.24 7.09
N GLY A 126 5.34 15.75 5.84
CA GLY A 126 4.58 16.32 4.73
C GLY A 126 5.18 17.64 4.21
N GLY A 127 6.34 18.06 4.74
CA GLY A 127 6.95 19.35 4.44
C GLY A 127 7.68 19.40 3.11
N GLN A 128 7.86 20.62 2.59
CA GLN A 128 8.73 20.85 1.44
C GLN A 128 10.19 20.62 1.83
N LEU A 129 10.91 19.90 0.96
CA LEU A 129 12.34 19.62 1.10
C LEU A 129 13.14 20.70 0.35
N GLY A 130 13.56 21.73 1.09
CA GLY A 130 14.41 22.80 0.57
C GLY A 130 13.66 23.84 -0.26
N GLU A 131 14.43 24.71 -0.93
CA GLU A 131 13.89 25.80 -1.75
C GLU A 131 13.40 25.31 -3.13
N PRO A 132 12.35 25.93 -3.70
CA PRO A 132 11.88 25.58 -5.04
C PRO A 132 12.96 25.80 -6.11
N LEU A 133 13.14 24.81 -6.98
CA LEU A 133 14.01 24.92 -8.15
C LEU A 133 13.29 25.69 -9.26
N ARG A 134 13.85 26.82 -9.70
CA ARG A 134 13.29 27.61 -10.81
C ARG A 134 13.81 27.12 -12.16
N ILE A 135 12.90 26.76 -13.05
CA ILE A 135 13.17 26.46 -14.46
C ILE A 135 12.82 27.72 -15.27
N THR A 136 13.81 28.35 -15.90
CA THR A 136 13.59 29.57 -16.68
C THR A 136 12.99 29.25 -18.06
N GLY A 137 11.91 29.95 -18.41
CA GLY A 137 11.43 30.06 -19.79
C GLY A 137 10.23 29.21 -20.21
N ALA A 138 9.69 28.32 -19.35
CA ALA A 138 8.46 27.59 -19.64
C ALA A 138 7.83 26.94 -18.39
N PRO A 139 6.50 26.68 -18.41
CA PRO A 139 5.83 25.79 -17.47
C PRO A 139 6.48 24.41 -17.34
N VAL A 140 6.41 23.82 -16.14
CA VAL A 140 6.84 22.43 -15.94
C VAL A 140 5.71 21.48 -16.33
N GLY A 141 5.73 21.01 -17.57
CA GLY A 141 4.67 20.14 -18.11
C GLY A 141 4.75 18.67 -17.69
N ALA A 142 5.90 18.19 -17.21
CA ALA A 142 6.10 16.82 -16.76
C ALA A 142 7.28 16.72 -15.78
N VAL A 143 7.18 15.80 -14.82
CA VAL A 143 8.24 15.45 -13.87
C VAL A 143 8.32 13.92 -13.75
N ALA A 144 9.51 13.39 -13.53
CA ALA A 144 9.73 11.96 -13.31
C ALA A 144 10.96 11.76 -12.42
N TYR A 145 10.95 10.68 -11.64
CA TYR A 145 12.16 10.19 -11.01
C TYR A 145 12.90 9.24 -11.94
N ALA A 146 14.23 9.30 -11.87
CA ALA A 146 15.05 8.24 -12.44
C ALA A 146 14.77 6.92 -11.69
N PRO A 147 14.81 5.77 -12.39
CA PRO A 147 14.64 4.46 -11.78
C PRO A 147 15.77 4.09 -10.82
#